data_AF-K1T368-F1
#
_entry.id   AF-K1T368-F1
#
_cell.length_a   1.000
_cell.length_b   1.000
_cell.length_c   1.000
_cell.angle_alpha   90.00
_cell.angle_beta   90.00
_cell.angle_gamma   90.00
#
_symmetry.space_group_name_H-M   'P 1'
#
loop_
_entity.id
_entity.type
_entity.pdbx_description
1 polymer ?
#
loop_
_entity_poly.entity_id
_entity_poly.type
_entity_poly.pdbx_seq_one_letter_code
_entity_poly.pdbx_strand_id
1 'polypeptide(L)'
;YYEDYWSGKIKKHELTRIEKEEDRMKHVELQQANLEPVFFAYPDNDEINKIVADYVKNNKADYDFTAAPEGFGHHFWVIRDKKINDRITEIFAGIPALYVADGHHRTAAAARVGKKRQESNPNHTGNEEYCYFLAVTFPASQLRIIDYNRVVKDLNGMTTEQFLKALEKNFTVEPKGKEIYHPSKLHNFSLYLDGQWYSLTAKPGTYD
;
A
#
# COMPACT_ATOMS: atom_id res chain seq x y z
N TYR A 1 -14.77 4.50 6.79
CA TYR A 1 -16.08 3.83 6.84
C TYR A 1 -16.25 2.96 5.60
N TYR A 2 -16.97 1.83 5.65
CA TYR A 2 -17.05 0.91 4.50
C TYR A 2 -17.72 1.55 3.26
N GLU A 3 -18.66 2.49 3.44
CA GLU A 3 -19.28 3.22 2.34
C GLU A 3 -18.33 4.20 1.63
N ASP A 4 -17.23 4.61 2.27
CA ASP A 4 -16.21 5.44 1.64
C ASP A 4 -15.57 4.73 0.44
N TYR A 5 -15.57 3.39 0.44
CA TYR A 5 -15.16 2.59 -0.70
C TYR A 5 -16.13 2.73 -1.87
N TRP A 6 -17.43 2.61 -1.61
CA TRP A 6 -18.48 2.62 -2.63
C TRP A 6 -18.75 4.03 -3.19
N SER A 7 -18.64 5.06 -2.34
CA SER A 7 -18.78 6.46 -2.74
C SER A 7 -17.56 7.03 -3.45
N GLY A 8 -16.45 6.27 -3.51
CA GLY A 8 -15.21 6.70 -4.17
C GLY A 8 -14.38 7.71 -3.36
N LYS A 9 -14.66 7.88 -2.06
CA LYS A 9 -13.78 8.62 -1.13
C LYS A 9 -12.49 7.83 -0.82
N ILE A 10 -12.51 6.50 -0.97
CA ILE A 10 -11.31 5.68 -1.03
C ILE A 10 -10.90 5.49 -2.49
N LYS A 11 -9.75 6.05 -2.86
CA LYS A 11 -9.15 5.93 -4.20
C LYS A 11 -8.31 4.66 -4.29
N LYS A 12 -8.50 3.94 -5.39
CA LYS A 12 -7.78 2.71 -5.74
C LYS A 12 -6.87 3.02 -6.92
N HIS A 13 -5.68 2.42 -6.94
CA HIS A 13 -4.79 2.45 -8.12
C HIS A 13 -4.57 1.05 -8.72
N GLU A 14 -5.07 0.00 -8.07
CA GLU A 14 -5.06 -1.37 -8.57
C GLU A 14 -6.48 -1.94 -8.68
N LEU A 15 -6.67 -2.80 -9.68
CA LEU A 15 -7.83 -3.67 -9.76
C LEU A 15 -7.65 -4.86 -8.84
N THR A 16 -8.73 -5.23 -8.16
CA THR A 16 -8.79 -6.42 -7.33
C THR A 16 -9.27 -7.62 -8.14
N ARG A 17 -8.88 -8.81 -7.71
CA ARG A 17 -9.30 -10.09 -8.29
C ARG A 17 -10.40 -10.67 -7.42
N ILE A 18 -11.53 -11.02 -8.04
CA ILE A 18 -12.73 -11.50 -7.35
C ILE A 18 -12.42 -12.70 -6.44
N GLU A 19 -11.67 -13.70 -6.92
CA GLU A 19 -11.30 -14.89 -6.14
C GLU A 19 -10.57 -14.52 -4.83
N LYS A 20 -9.64 -13.55 -4.89
CA LYS A 20 -8.90 -13.08 -3.71
C LYS A 20 -9.77 -12.27 -2.75
N GLU A 21 -10.77 -11.56 -3.27
CA GLU A 21 -11.74 -10.87 -2.42
C GLU A 21 -12.66 -11.85 -1.70
N GLU A 22 -13.16 -12.87 -2.38
CA GLU A 22 -14.06 -13.87 -1.80
C GLU A 22 -13.39 -14.66 -0.68
N ASP A 23 -12.13 -15.06 -0.87
CA ASP A 23 -11.34 -15.72 0.16
C ASP A 23 -11.19 -14.84 1.40
N ARG A 24 -10.82 -13.56 1.22
CA ARG A 24 -10.73 -12.60 2.33
C ARG A 24 -12.07 -12.30 2.98
N MET A 25 -13.17 -12.24 2.21
CA MET A 25 -14.50 -12.07 2.77
C MET A 25 -14.83 -13.23 3.71
N LYS A 26 -14.65 -14.48 3.26
CA LYS A 26 -14.88 -15.67 4.10
C LYS A 26 -14.04 -15.61 5.37
N HIS A 27 -12.76 -15.24 5.24
CA HIS A 27 -11.87 -15.07 6.38
C HIS A 27 -12.41 -14.06 7.41
N VAL A 28 -12.78 -12.85 6.97
CA VAL A 28 -13.32 -11.80 7.85
C VAL A 28 -14.68 -12.21 8.45
N GLU A 29 -15.54 -12.86 7.67
CA GLU A 29 -16.87 -13.29 8.12
C GLU A 29 -16.80 -14.37 9.21
N LEU A 30 -15.89 -15.34 9.05
CA LEU A 30 -15.69 -16.43 10.02
C LEU A 30 -14.98 -15.94 11.28
N GLN A 31 -13.95 -15.09 11.12
CA GLN A 31 -13.16 -14.57 12.24
C GLN A 31 -13.92 -13.49 13.04
N GLN A 32 -14.82 -12.76 12.39
CA GLN A 32 -15.53 -11.62 12.96
C GLN A 32 -14.59 -10.52 13.53
N ALA A 33 -13.40 -10.37 12.95
CA ALA A 33 -12.43 -9.36 13.35
C ALA A 33 -11.59 -8.86 12.17
N ASN A 34 -11.08 -7.62 12.28
CA ASN A 34 -10.06 -7.09 11.39
C ASN A 34 -8.68 -7.46 11.94
N LEU A 35 -7.99 -8.40 11.30
CA LEU A 35 -6.67 -8.86 11.76
C LEU A 35 -5.50 -8.03 11.20
N GLU A 36 -5.73 -7.32 10.10
CA GLU A 36 -4.69 -6.58 9.39
C GLU A 36 -5.21 -5.19 9.01
N PRO A 37 -4.45 -4.11 9.27
CA PRO A 37 -4.85 -2.78 8.84
C PRO A 37 -4.78 -2.65 7.32
N VAL A 38 -5.65 -1.84 6.75
CA VAL A 38 -5.45 -1.28 5.41
C VAL A 38 -4.54 -0.06 5.52
N PHE A 39 -3.53 0.00 4.67
CA PHE A 39 -2.61 1.12 4.61
C PHE A 39 -3.14 2.15 3.61
N PHE A 40 -3.52 3.32 4.12
CA PHE A 40 -3.87 4.49 3.32
C PHE A 40 -2.83 5.60 3.38
N ALA A 41 -2.80 6.37 2.30
CA ALA A 41 -2.20 7.69 2.23
C ALA A 41 -3.30 8.78 2.22
N TYR A 42 -2.98 9.98 2.70
CA TYR A 42 -3.85 11.16 2.58
C TYR A 42 -3.03 12.42 2.27
N PRO A 43 -3.63 13.47 1.67
CA PRO A 43 -2.94 14.75 1.45
C PRO A 43 -2.42 15.33 2.76
N ASP A 44 -1.25 15.96 2.72
CA ASP A 44 -0.66 16.57 3.92
C ASP A 44 -1.62 17.53 4.64
N ASN A 45 -1.62 17.45 5.96
CA ASN A 45 -2.36 18.34 6.83
C ASN A 45 -1.45 18.80 7.97
N ASP A 46 -1.13 20.09 7.97
CA ASP A 46 -0.17 20.68 8.91
C ASP A 46 -0.59 20.52 10.37
N GLU A 47 -1.90 20.56 10.65
CA GLU A 47 -2.41 20.43 12.01
C GLU A 47 -2.28 18.98 12.51
N ILE A 48 -2.62 17.98 11.70
CA ILE A 48 -2.39 16.56 12.06
C ILE A 48 -0.90 16.30 12.25
N ASN A 49 -0.05 16.78 11.32
CA ASN A 49 1.39 16.63 11.41
C ASN A 49 1.94 17.23 12.72
N LYS A 50 1.45 18.41 13.09
CA LYS A 50 1.80 19.06 14.36
C LYS A 50 1.32 18.27 15.57
N ILE A 51 0.05 17.84 15.59
CA ILE A 51 -0.51 17.03 16.69
C ILE A 51 0.33 15.77 16.91
N VAL A 52 0.65 15.03 15.85
CA VAL A 52 1.45 13.80 15.93
C VAL A 52 2.87 14.11 16.42
N ALA A 53 3.54 15.12 15.84
CA ALA A 53 4.90 15.50 16.24
C ALA A 53 4.97 15.97 17.70
N ASP A 54 4.02 16.81 18.13
CA ASP A 54 3.93 17.30 19.50
C ASP A 54 3.62 16.14 20.47
N TYR A 55 2.76 15.19 20.10
CA TYR A 55 2.47 14.03 20.94
C TYR A 55 3.71 13.14 21.11
N VAL A 56 4.40 12.81 20.03
CA VAL A 56 5.63 12.01 20.03
C VAL A 56 6.72 12.69 20.86
N LYS A 57 6.89 14.02 20.73
CA LYS A 57 7.90 14.79 21.46
C LYS A 57 7.64 14.84 22.97
N ASN A 58 6.39 14.95 23.38
CA ASN A 58 6.03 15.23 24.77
C ASN A 58 5.61 13.99 25.58
N ASN A 59 5.50 12.82 24.95
CA ASN A 59 5.07 11.58 25.60
C ASN A 59 6.07 10.46 25.38
N LYS A 60 6.24 9.61 26.39
CA LYS A 60 7.03 8.38 26.27
C LYS A 60 6.27 7.39 25.40
N ALA A 61 6.99 6.66 24.53
CA ALA A 61 6.42 5.56 23.77
C ALA A 61 5.94 4.44 24.69
N ASP A 62 4.77 3.87 24.40
CA ASP A 62 4.24 2.69 25.07
C ASP A 62 5.04 1.43 24.70
N TYR A 63 5.54 1.37 23.47
CA TYR A 63 6.50 0.37 23.01
C TYR A 63 7.69 1.06 22.37
N ASP A 64 8.89 0.61 22.74
CA ASP A 64 10.17 1.13 22.27
C ASP A 64 11.16 -0.03 22.23
N PHE A 65 11.44 -0.55 21.03
CA PHE A 65 12.36 -1.67 20.86
C PHE A 65 13.03 -1.63 19.49
N THR A 66 14.21 -2.25 19.40
CA THR A 66 14.94 -2.41 18.14
C THR A 66 14.80 -3.85 17.67
N ALA A 67 14.30 -4.06 16.45
CA ALA A 67 14.19 -5.39 15.86
C ALA A 67 15.58 -5.90 15.45
N ALA A 68 15.91 -7.12 15.91
CA ALA A 68 17.08 -7.86 15.45
C ALA A 68 16.70 -8.77 14.27
N PRO A 69 17.61 -9.03 13.30
CA PRO A 69 19.00 -8.57 13.24
C PRO A 69 19.20 -7.23 12.53
N GLU A 70 18.17 -6.67 11.89
CA GLU A 70 18.30 -5.54 10.97
C GLU A 70 18.56 -4.20 11.69
N GLY A 71 18.26 -4.10 12.97
CA GLY A 71 18.53 -2.90 13.77
C GLY A 71 17.51 -1.78 13.63
N PHE A 72 16.30 -2.05 13.10
CA PHE A 72 15.25 -1.05 12.96
C PHE A 72 14.59 -0.73 14.30
N GLY A 73 14.53 0.56 14.66
CA GLY A 73 13.82 1.06 15.84
C GLY A 73 12.32 1.13 15.60
N HIS A 74 11.54 0.50 16.48
CA HIS A 74 10.09 0.52 16.49
C HIS A 74 9.60 1.26 17.73
N HIS A 75 8.89 2.34 17.50
CA HIS A 75 8.27 3.14 18.56
C HIS A 75 6.77 3.25 18.32
N PHE A 76 5.98 3.11 19.38
CA PHE A 76 4.53 3.17 19.31
C PHE A 76 3.97 3.97 20.48
N TRP A 77 3.02 4.84 20.18
CA TRP A 77 2.34 5.70 21.14
C TRP A 77 0.83 5.51 21.03
N VAL A 78 0.16 5.40 22.18
CA VAL A 78 -1.30 5.40 22.27
C VAL A 78 -1.78 6.78 22.69
N ILE A 79 -2.58 7.44 21.85
CA ILE A 79 -3.24 8.69 22.20
C ILE A 79 -4.51 8.39 22.99
N ARG A 80 -4.45 8.55 24.32
CA ARG A 80 -5.60 8.33 25.23
C ARG A 80 -6.43 9.58 25.48
N ASP A 81 -5.95 10.75 25.03
CA ASP A 81 -6.67 12.01 25.18
C ASP A 81 -7.84 12.09 24.19
N LYS A 82 -9.06 12.11 24.72
CA LYS A 82 -10.28 12.18 23.91
C LYS A 82 -10.32 13.46 23.05
N LYS A 83 -9.86 14.61 23.56
CA LYS A 83 -9.90 15.87 22.80
C LYS A 83 -8.96 15.82 21.60
N ILE A 84 -7.79 15.20 21.74
CA ILE A 84 -6.87 15.00 20.62
C ILE A 84 -7.52 14.08 19.57
N ASN A 85 -8.10 12.96 20.00
CA ASN A 85 -8.77 12.01 19.10
C ASN A 85 -9.98 12.64 18.37
N ASP A 86 -10.80 13.41 19.10
CA ASP A 86 -11.92 14.16 18.53
C ASP A 86 -11.42 15.17 17.49
N ARG A 87 -10.35 15.91 17.80
CA ARG A 87 -9.77 16.90 16.88
C ARG A 87 -9.22 16.27 15.60
N ILE A 88 -8.49 15.16 15.72
CA ILE A 88 -8.02 14.40 14.56
C ILE A 88 -9.21 13.95 13.71
N THR A 89 -10.27 13.44 14.34
CA THR A 89 -11.49 12.99 13.66
C THR A 89 -12.18 14.12 12.90
N GLU A 90 -12.31 15.31 13.50
CA GLU A 90 -12.84 16.51 12.85
C GLU A 90 -12.03 16.91 11.62
N ILE A 91 -10.70 16.89 11.71
CA ILE A 91 -9.83 17.23 10.58
C ILE A 91 -10.02 16.21 9.45
N PHE A 92 -10.09 14.91 9.76
CA PHE A 92 -10.32 13.85 8.78
C PHE A 92 -11.68 13.96 8.09
N ALA A 93 -12.70 14.55 8.72
CA ALA A 93 -13.98 14.81 8.05
C ALA A 93 -13.83 15.81 6.87
N GLY A 94 -12.81 16.68 6.91
CA GLY A 94 -12.46 17.60 5.83
C GLY A 94 -11.49 17.03 4.78
N ILE A 95 -10.91 15.85 5.02
CA ILE A 95 -10.02 15.20 4.04
C ILE A 95 -10.87 14.60 2.92
N PRO A 96 -10.68 15.01 1.65
CA PRO A 96 -11.61 14.66 0.57
C PRO A 96 -11.54 13.19 0.17
N ALA A 97 -10.37 12.57 0.33
CA ALA A 97 -10.15 11.19 -0.03
C ALA A 97 -8.96 10.56 0.71
N LEU A 98 -9.04 9.25 0.87
CA LEU A 98 -7.92 8.37 1.25
C LEU A 98 -7.48 7.57 0.02
N TYR A 99 -6.19 7.28 -0.09
CA TYR A 99 -5.61 6.54 -1.21
C TYR A 99 -5.07 5.22 -0.68
N VAL A 100 -5.52 4.09 -1.21
CA VAL A 100 -4.98 2.79 -0.80
C VAL A 100 -3.50 2.74 -1.24
N ALA A 101 -2.59 2.59 -0.28
CA ALA A 101 -1.16 2.37 -0.54
C ALA A 101 -0.83 0.87 -0.49
N ASP A 102 -1.46 0.13 0.43
CA ASP A 102 -1.44 -1.33 0.46
C ASP A 102 -2.76 -1.87 1.04
N GLY A 103 -3.20 -3.02 0.53
CA GLY A 103 -4.44 -3.67 0.98
C GLY A 103 -5.68 -3.43 0.13
N HIS A 104 -5.55 -3.29 -1.19
CA HIS A 104 -6.68 -3.18 -2.12
C HIS A 104 -7.74 -4.28 -1.93
N HIS A 105 -7.29 -5.54 -1.86
CA HIS A 105 -8.18 -6.68 -1.63
C HIS A 105 -8.83 -6.65 -0.23
N ARG A 106 -8.09 -6.20 0.80
CA ARG A 106 -8.60 -6.07 2.17
C ARG A 106 -9.70 -5.02 2.24
N THR A 107 -9.46 -3.87 1.60
CA THR A 107 -10.44 -2.78 1.49
C THR A 107 -11.71 -3.24 0.78
N ALA A 108 -11.57 -3.91 -0.37
CA ALA A 108 -12.70 -4.42 -1.14
C ALA A 108 -13.50 -5.48 -0.35
N ALA A 109 -12.80 -6.42 0.30
CA ALA A 109 -13.44 -7.44 1.14
C ALA A 109 -14.19 -6.82 2.32
N ALA A 110 -13.58 -5.88 3.06
CA ALA A 110 -14.24 -5.17 4.15
C ALA A 110 -15.48 -4.40 3.68
N ALA A 111 -15.39 -3.71 2.54
CA ALA A 111 -16.51 -2.99 1.94
C ALA A 111 -17.69 -3.91 1.56
N ARG A 112 -17.39 -5.11 1.03
CA ARG A 112 -18.39 -6.13 0.69
C ARG A 112 -19.00 -6.77 1.94
N VAL A 113 -18.20 -7.07 2.97
CA VAL A 113 -18.70 -7.60 4.25
C VAL A 113 -19.60 -6.59 4.95
N GLY A 114 -19.20 -5.31 5.02
CA GLY A 114 -20.01 -4.25 5.61
C GLY A 114 -21.37 -4.12 4.93
N LYS A 115 -21.39 -4.10 3.59
CA LYS A 115 -22.63 -4.07 2.80
C LYS A 115 -23.52 -5.29 3.06
N LYS A 116 -22.95 -6.51 3.01
CA LYS A 116 -23.69 -7.75 3.27
C LYS A 116 -24.30 -7.79 4.69
N ARG A 117 -23.56 -7.31 5.68
CA ARG A 117 -24.02 -7.23 7.08
C ARG A 117 -25.11 -6.18 7.26
N GLN A 118 -24.98 -5.01 6.63
CA GLN A 118 -26.03 -3.99 6.58
C GLN A 118 -27.33 -4.56 6.00
N GLU A 119 -27.27 -5.21 4.83
CA GLU A 119 -28.44 -5.82 4.16
C GLU A 119 -29.11 -6.91 5.01
N SER A 120 -28.34 -7.58 5.89
CA SER A 120 -28.82 -8.65 6.76
C SER A 120 -29.25 -8.17 8.15
N ASN A 121 -29.11 -6.87 8.46
CA ASN A 121 -29.41 -6.32 9.78
C ASN A 121 -30.59 -5.34 9.73
N PRO A 122 -31.81 -5.76 10.12
CA PRO A 122 -32.99 -4.88 10.11
C PRO A 122 -32.89 -3.71 11.09
N ASN A 123 -31.95 -3.77 12.05
CA ASN A 123 -31.73 -2.74 13.07
C ASN A 123 -30.45 -1.94 12.79
N HIS A 124 -30.01 -1.84 11.53
CA HIS A 124 -28.83 -1.06 11.16
C HIS A 124 -28.98 0.42 11.56
N THR A 125 -27.97 0.92 12.26
CA THR A 125 -27.86 2.29 12.74
C THR A 125 -26.70 3.06 12.11
N GLY A 126 -25.80 2.36 11.41
CA GLY A 126 -24.56 2.91 10.88
C GLY A 126 -23.40 2.92 11.88
N ASN A 127 -23.63 2.54 13.13
CA ASN A 127 -22.61 2.50 14.19
C ASN A 127 -22.11 1.09 14.50
N GLU A 128 -22.57 0.07 13.76
CA GLU A 128 -22.12 -1.29 13.99
C GLU A 128 -20.65 -1.47 13.59
N GLU A 129 -19.95 -2.38 14.26
CA GLU A 129 -18.54 -2.68 14.01
C GLU A 129 -18.24 -3.05 12.54
N TYR A 130 -19.18 -3.71 11.83
CA TYR A 130 -19.01 -4.03 10.41
C TYR A 130 -19.02 -2.80 9.49
N CYS A 131 -19.37 -1.62 10.02
CA CYS A 131 -19.30 -0.37 9.27
C CYS A 131 -17.86 0.19 9.20
N TYR A 132 -16.98 -0.31 10.06
CA TYR A 132 -15.60 0.14 10.21
C TYR A 132 -14.64 -1.00 9.89
N PHE A 133 -13.43 -0.64 9.47
CA PHE A 133 -12.35 -1.60 9.34
C PHE A 133 -11.04 -0.94 9.77
N LEU A 134 -10.11 -1.76 10.24
CA LEU A 134 -8.85 -1.30 10.78
C LEU A 134 -8.02 -0.64 9.66
N ALA A 135 -7.53 0.56 9.94
CA ALA A 135 -6.78 1.37 8.99
C ALA A 135 -5.53 1.95 9.67
N VAL A 136 -4.46 2.08 8.89
CA VAL A 136 -3.30 2.90 9.21
C VAL A 136 -3.15 3.94 8.11
N THR A 137 -3.02 5.21 8.48
CA THR A 137 -3.04 6.33 7.54
C THR A 137 -1.78 7.17 7.68
N PHE A 138 -1.14 7.49 6.57
CA PHE A 138 0.07 8.30 6.55
C PHE A 138 -0.09 9.51 5.62
N PRO A 139 0.45 10.69 6.00
CA PRO A 139 0.43 11.85 5.13
C PRO A 139 1.37 11.62 3.94
N ALA A 140 0.99 12.11 2.77
CA ALA A 140 1.69 11.85 1.51
C ALA A 140 3.18 12.22 1.56
N SER A 141 3.55 13.33 2.22
CA SER A 141 4.95 13.74 2.36
C SER A 141 5.84 12.79 3.17
N GLN A 142 5.24 11.92 4.00
CA GLN A 142 5.98 10.95 4.83
C GLN A 142 6.11 9.58 4.16
N LEU A 143 5.59 9.44 2.94
CA LEU A 143 5.68 8.22 2.16
C LEU A 143 6.86 8.26 1.21
N ARG A 144 7.58 7.13 1.15
CA ARG A 144 8.62 6.89 0.17
C ARG A 144 8.23 5.70 -0.70
N ILE A 145 8.07 5.95 -1.99
CA ILE A 145 7.89 4.90 -2.98
C ILE A 145 9.29 4.44 -3.40
N ILE A 146 9.56 3.15 -3.26
CA ILE A 146 10.82 2.51 -3.65
C ILE A 146 10.60 1.61 -4.87
N ASP A 147 11.68 1.33 -5.58
CA ASP A 147 11.65 0.46 -6.75
C ASP A 147 11.18 -0.96 -6.39
N TYR A 148 10.27 -1.51 -7.19
CA TYR A 148 9.82 -2.89 -7.06
C TYR A 148 10.67 -3.82 -7.93
N ASN A 149 11.72 -4.39 -7.33
CA ASN A 149 12.67 -5.26 -8.01
C ASN A 149 12.23 -6.73 -7.98
N ARG A 150 12.39 -7.44 -9.11
CA ARG A 150 12.13 -8.89 -9.20
C ARG A 150 13.44 -9.65 -9.43
N VAL A 151 13.64 -10.71 -8.64
CA VAL A 151 14.72 -11.67 -8.86
C VAL A 151 14.18 -12.85 -9.65
N VAL A 152 14.77 -13.11 -10.81
CA VAL A 152 14.47 -14.30 -11.62
C VAL A 152 15.57 -15.33 -11.37
N LYS A 153 15.18 -16.57 -11.08
CA LYS A 153 16.10 -17.61 -10.59
C LYS A 153 17.04 -18.14 -11.68
N ASP A 154 16.55 -18.24 -12.91
CA ASP A 154 17.29 -18.76 -14.05
C ASP A 154 16.75 -18.15 -15.35
N LEU A 155 17.45 -18.40 -16.46
CA LEU A 155 17.06 -17.94 -17.80
C LEU A 155 16.26 -19.00 -18.58
N ASN A 156 15.64 -19.96 -17.89
CA ASN A 156 14.88 -21.07 -18.46
C ASN A 156 15.67 -21.85 -19.54
N GLY A 157 16.93 -22.15 -19.23
CA GLY A 157 17.84 -22.88 -20.14
C GLY A 157 18.48 -22.04 -21.24
N MET A 158 18.20 -20.73 -21.33
CA MET A 158 18.88 -19.83 -22.26
C MET A 158 20.27 -19.42 -21.74
N THR A 159 21.19 -19.14 -22.65
CA THR A 159 22.41 -18.37 -22.33
C THR A 159 22.06 -16.88 -22.16
N THR A 160 22.98 -16.11 -21.56
CA THR A 160 22.86 -14.65 -21.43
C THR A 160 22.59 -14.00 -22.80
N GLU A 161 23.33 -14.37 -23.84
CA GLU A 161 23.18 -13.82 -25.18
C GLU A 161 21.82 -14.16 -25.79
N GLN A 162 21.36 -15.40 -25.63
CA GLN A 162 20.06 -15.85 -26.11
C GLN A 162 18.92 -15.09 -25.43
N PHE A 163 19.03 -14.88 -24.11
CA PHE A 163 18.04 -14.14 -23.35
C PHE A 163 17.98 -12.66 -23.76
N LEU A 164 19.13 -11.99 -23.86
CA LEU A 164 19.20 -10.60 -24.30
C LEU A 164 18.64 -10.45 -25.72
N LYS A 165 18.97 -11.37 -26.63
CA LYS A 165 18.40 -11.43 -28.00
C LYS A 165 16.88 -11.59 -27.97
N ALA A 166 16.34 -12.43 -27.10
CA ALA A 166 14.90 -12.62 -26.97
C ALA A 166 14.20 -11.36 -26.47
N LEU A 167 14.82 -10.61 -25.56
CA LEU A 167 14.30 -9.32 -25.08
C LEU A 167 14.21 -8.27 -26.19
N GLU A 168 15.12 -8.29 -27.17
CA GLU A 168 15.11 -7.36 -28.31
C GLU A 168 13.80 -7.39 -29.11
N LYS A 169 13.00 -8.46 -29.01
CA LYS A 169 11.66 -8.51 -29.62
C LYS A 169 10.79 -7.35 -29.12
N ASN A 170 10.82 -7.05 -27.83
CA ASN A 170 9.95 -6.06 -27.19
C ASN A 170 10.70 -4.82 -26.68
N PHE A 171 12.02 -4.90 -26.52
CA PHE A 171 12.83 -3.85 -25.91
C PHE A 171 13.95 -3.40 -26.84
N THR A 172 14.37 -2.16 -26.69
CA THR A 172 15.72 -1.73 -27.05
C THR A 172 16.62 -2.03 -25.85
N VAL A 173 17.61 -2.89 -26.06
CA VAL A 173 18.53 -3.39 -25.02
C VAL A 173 19.87 -2.70 -25.17
N GLU A 174 20.31 -1.98 -24.14
CA GLU A 174 21.59 -1.27 -24.15
C GLU A 174 22.45 -1.68 -22.94
N PRO A 175 23.69 -2.17 -23.12
CA PRO A 175 24.58 -2.40 -22.00
C PRO A 175 24.97 -1.07 -21.32
N LYS A 176 25.00 -1.05 -19.99
CA LYS A 176 25.36 0.11 -19.16
C LYS A 176 26.62 -0.11 -18.32
N GLY A 177 27.16 -1.33 -18.26
CA GLY A 177 28.41 -1.64 -17.56
C GLY A 177 28.17 -2.20 -16.16
N LYS A 178 29.13 -2.02 -15.25
CA LYS A 178 29.09 -2.62 -13.89
C LYS A 178 28.44 -1.72 -12.84
N GLU A 179 28.42 -0.42 -13.09
CA GLU A 179 27.82 0.54 -12.18
C GLU A 179 26.29 0.41 -12.16
N ILE A 180 25.70 0.61 -10.98
CA ILE A 180 24.25 0.51 -10.80
C ILE A 180 23.56 1.45 -11.77
N TYR A 181 22.63 0.88 -12.55
CA TYR A 181 21.83 1.62 -13.49
C TYR A 181 20.39 1.70 -12.99
N HIS A 182 19.88 2.92 -12.84
CA HIS A 182 18.49 3.19 -12.52
C HIS A 182 17.71 3.61 -13.77
N PRO A 183 16.47 3.14 -13.94
CA PRO A 183 15.60 3.64 -15.00
C PRO A 183 15.37 5.15 -14.88
N SER A 184 15.29 5.86 -16.01
CA SER A 184 15.21 7.33 -16.01
C SER A 184 13.93 7.91 -16.60
N LYS A 185 13.03 7.07 -17.12
CA LYS A 185 11.79 7.50 -17.79
C LYS A 185 10.73 6.41 -17.80
N LEU A 186 9.50 6.79 -18.14
CA LEU A 186 8.39 5.86 -18.34
C LEU A 186 8.75 4.78 -19.38
N HIS A 187 8.31 3.54 -19.14
CA HIS A 187 8.58 2.36 -19.97
C HIS A 187 10.06 1.96 -20.10
N ASN A 188 10.89 2.40 -19.16
CA ASN A 188 12.29 1.99 -19.05
C ASN A 188 12.51 1.13 -17.81
N PHE A 189 13.33 0.10 -17.95
CA PHE A 189 13.68 -0.85 -16.89
C PHE A 189 15.20 -1.02 -16.84
N SER A 190 15.69 -1.43 -15.67
CA SER A 190 17.06 -1.87 -15.45
C SER A 190 17.08 -3.39 -15.32
N LEU A 191 17.98 -4.04 -16.04
CA LEU A 191 18.28 -5.46 -15.89
C LEU A 191 19.70 -5.61 -15.38
N TYR A 192 19.89 -6.36 -14.30
CA TYR A 192 21.20 -6.83 -13.88
C TYR A 192 21.33 -8.31 -14.24
N LEU A 193 22.31 -8.64 -15.07
CA LEU A 193 22.54 -10.00 -15.54
C LEU A 193 24.04 -10.22 -15.76
N ASP A 194 24.56 -11.32 -15.20
CA ASP A 194 25.95 -11.76 -15.39
C ASP A 194 26.99 -10.67 -15.07
N GLY A 195 26.81 -9.96 -13.96
CA GLY A 195 27.73 -8.90 -13.52
C GLY A 195 27.60 -7.58 -14.28
N GLN A 196 26.61 -7.45 -15.16
CA GLN A 196 26.41 -6.28 -16.00
C GLN A 196 24.98 -5.73 -15.91
N TRP A 197 24.88 -4.41 -15.91
CA TRP A 197 23.63 -3.67 -16.03
C TRP A 197 23.29 -3.40 -17.49
N TYR A 198 21.99 -3.45 -17.78
CA TYR A 198 21.40 -3.14 -19.07
C TYR A 198 20.22 -2.20 -18.88
N SER A 199 20.05 -1.27 -19.82
CA SER A 199 18.82 -0.50 -19.99
C SER A 199 17.90 -1.21 -20.97
N LEU A 200 16.66 -1.40 -20.56
CA LEU A 200 15.60 -1.96 -21.40
C LEU A 200 14.55 -0.87 -21.60
N THR A 201 14.47 -0.31 -22.81
CA THR A 201 13.39 0.61 -23.17
C THR A 201 12.33 -0.14 -23.96
N ALA A 202 11.10 -0.22 -23.46
CA ALA A 202 10.03 -0.92 -24.18
C ALA A 202 9.74 -0.21 -25.51
N LYS A 203 9.58 -0.99 -26.58
CA LYS A 203 9.28 -0.45 -27.91
C LYS A 203 7.82 0.00 -27.96
N PRO A 204 7.48 1.07 -28.70
CA PRO A 204 6.08 1.45 -28.90
C PRO A 204 5.23 0.28 -29.42
N GLY A 205 4.00 0.15 -28.92
CA GLY A 205 3.09 -0.95 -29.28
C GLY A 205 3.35 -2.28 -28.56
N THR A 206 4.26 -2.31 -27.58
CA THR A 206 4.49 -3.47 -26.70
C THR A 206 3.89 -3.30 -25.31
N TYR A 207 3.21 -2.19 -25.08
CA TYR A 207 2.51 -1.81 -23.86
C TYR A 207 1.21 -1.07 -24.23
N ASP A 208 0.20 -1.20 -23.37
CA ASP A 208 -1.12 -0.58 -23.49
C ASP A 208 -1.18 0.81 -22.82
#